data_AF-A0A530CHK5-F1
#
_entry.id   AF-A0A530CHK5-F1
#
_cell.length_a   1.000
_cell.length_b   1.000
_cell.length_c   1.000
_cell.angle_alpha   90.00
_cell.angle_beta   90.00
_cell.angle_gamma   90.00
#
_symmetry.space_group_name_H-M   'P 1'
#
loop_
_entity.id
_entity.type
_entity.pdbx_description
1 polymer ?
#
loop_
_entity_poly.entity_id
_entity_poly.type
_entity_poly.pdbx_seq_one_letter_code
_entity_poly.pdbx_strand_id
1 'polypeptide(L)'
;MSLRRRHTGRVKIDFAKIEAFAASELASNALAAAMGCDWTLTRHSALYRCRDGLYTLCLVWHGPNRETLTTTMRGLQLEVA
;
A
#
# COMPACT_ATOMS: atom_id res chain seq x y z
N MET A 1 -26.90 -0.42 11.09
CA MET A 1 -25.68 0.41 11.08
C MET A 1 -25.00 0.28 9.73
N SER A 2 -25.21 1.23 8.82
CA SER A 2 -24.56 1.23 7.51
C SER A 2 -23.05 1.47 7.71
N LEU A 3 -22.20 0.61 7.14
CA LEU A 3 -20.74 0.73 7.08
C LEU A 3 -20.38 2.06 6.38
N ARG A 4 -20.50 3.17 7.11
CA ARG A 4 -20.18 4.52 6.62
C ARG A 4 -18.73 4.47 6.17
N ARG A 5 -18.52 4.61 4.86
CA ARG A 5 -17.23 4.57 4.16
C ARG A 5 -16.14 5.18 5.04
N ARG A 6 -15.27 4.33 5.60
CA ARG A 6 -14.18 4.75 6.50
C ARG A 6 -13.24 5.72 5.79
N HIS A 7 -13.15 5.61 4.46
CA HIS A 7 -12.33 6.43 3.59
C HIS A 7 -13.10 7.66 3.09
N THR A 8 -12.51 8.83 3.27
CA THR A 8 -12.98 10.12 2.75
C THR A 8 -12.62 10.30 1.27
N GLY A 9 -11.57 9.63 0.79
CA GLY A 9 -11.21 9.64 -0.63
C GLY A 9 -9.81 9.11 -0.91
N ARG A 10 -9.50 8.85 -2.18
CA ARG A 10 -8.14 8.53 -2.65
C ARG A 10 -7.31 9.81 -2.62
N VAL A 11 -6.12 9.75 -2.01
CA VAL A 11 -5.17 10.85 -2.01
C VAL A 11 -4.46 10.86 -3.36
N LYS A 12 -4.41 12.01 -4.02
CA LYS A 12 -3.57 12.22 -5.20
C LYS A 12 -2.14 12.41 -4.73
N ILE A 13 -1.35 11.34 -4.82
CA ILE A 13 0.09 11.36 -4.60
C ILE A 13 0.79 10.78 -5.82
N ASP A 14 2.03 11.19 -6.02
CA ASP A 14 2.87 10.59 -7.05
C ASP A 14 3.08 9.11 -6.75
N PHE A 15 3.01 8.29 -7.81
CA PHE A 15 3.27 6.87 -7.72
C PHE A 15 4.70 6.58 -7.27
N ALA A 16 5.67 7.44 -7.61
CA ALA A 16 7.05 7.32 -7.15
C ALA A 16 7.15 7.33 -5.60
N LYS A 17 6.28 8.11 -4.92
CA LYS A 17 6.23 8.08 -3.45
C LYS A 17 5.69 6.75 -2.94
N ILE A 18 4.68 6.20 -3.61
CA ILE A 18 4.12 4.88 -3.27
C ILE A 18 5.16 3.78 -3.48
N GLU A 19 5.94 3.85 -4.56
CA GLU A 19 7.05 2.93 -4.83
C GLU A 19 8.11 2.96 -3.74
N ALA A 20 8.50 4.13 -3.26
CA ALA A 20 9.47 4.25 -2.17
C ALA A 20 8.97 3.55 -0.88
N PHE A 21 7.71 3.77 -0.49
CA PHE A 21 7.11 3.06 0.65
C PHE A 21 7.03 1.56 0.40
N ALA A 22 6.63 1.16 -0.81
CA ALA A 22 6.51 -0.24 -1.17
C ALA A 22 7.85 -0.98 -1.16
N ALA A 23 8.93 -0.35 -1.59
CA ALA A 23 10.27 -0.94 -1.55
C ALA A 23 10.72 -1.19 -0.10
N SER A 24 10.47 -0.24 0.80
CA SER A 24 10.75 -0.40 2.23
C SER A 24 9.95 -1.54 2.87
N GLU A 25 8.65 -1.62 2.55
CA GLU A 25 7.76 -2.68 3.05
C GLU A 25 8.14 -4.05 2.48
N LEU A 26 8.45 -4.13 1.18
CA LEU A 26 8.84 -5.37 0.52
C LEU A 26 10.16 -5.92 1.10
N ALA A 27 11.13 -5.05 1.37
CA ALA A 27 12.41 -5.42 2.00
C ALA A 27 12.21 -5.98 3.42
N SER A 28 11.19 -5.49 4.15
CA SER A 28 10.87 -5.94 5.50
C SER A 28 9.94 -7.15 5.54
N ASN A 29 9.39 -7.57 4.40
CA ASN A 29 8.39 -8.61 4.33
C ASN A 29 9.02 -10.01 4.20
N ALA A 30 8.98 -10.77 5.28
CA ALA A 30 9.50 -12.14 5.34
C ALA A 30 8.88 -13.08 4.28
N LEU A 31 7.62 -12.86 3.89
CA LEU A 31 6.94 -13.67 2.89
C LEU A 31 7.43 -13.34 1.47
N ALA A 32 7.71 -12.07 1.17
CA ALA A 32 8.33 -11.68 -0.08
C ALA A 32 9.75 -12.26 -0.20
N ALA A 33 10.53 -12.22 0.89
CA ALA A 33 11.86 -12.81 0.98
C ALA A 33 11.84 -14.34 0.83
N ALA A 34 10.89 -15.03 1.45
CA ALA A 34 10.76 -16.49 1.39
C ALA A 34 10.43 -17.01 -0.02
N MET A 35 9.70 -16.21 -0.82
CA MET A 35 9.32 -16.59 -2.18
C MET A 35 10.47 -16.41 -3.20
N GLY A 36 11.52 -15.64 -2.87
CA GLY A 36 12.73 -15.51 -3.70
C GLY A 36 12.48 -15.00 -5.13
N CYS A 37 11.36 -14.31 -5.37
CA CYS A 37 10.91 -13.86 -6.68
C CYS A 37 10.90 -12.34 -6.79
N ASP A 38 11.09 -11.83 -8.00
CA ASP A 38 10.98 -10.39 -8.29
C ASP A 38 9.52 -9.94 -8.23
N TRP A 39 9.20 -9.09 -7.26
CA TRP A 39 7.88 -8.51 -7.08
C TRP A 39 7.81 -7.15 -7.76
N THR A 40 6.88 -7.00 -8.71
CA THR A 40 6.65 -5.72 -9.38
C THR A 40 5.46 -5.02 -8.78
N LEU A 41 5.64 -3.79 -8.28
CA LEU A 41 4.53 -2.99 -7.75
C LEU A 41 3.58 -2.55 -8.88
N THR A 42 2.29 -2.62 -8.63
CA THR A 42 1.26 -2.24 -9.60
C THR A 42 0.62 -0.89 -9.30
N ARG A 43 0.07 -0.28 -10.36
CA ARG A 43 -0.69 0.99 -10.29
C ARG A 43 -2.04 0.86 -9.56
N HIS A 44 -2.44 -0.35 -9.18
CA HIS A 44 -3.59 -0.58 -8.31
C HIS A 44 -3.30 -0.15 -6.86
N SER A 45 -2.03 0.04 -6.52
CA SER A 45 -1.61 0.60 -5.24
C SER A 45 -2.11 2.04 -5.07
N ALA A 46 -2.64 2.34 -3.89
CA ALA A 46 -3.30 3.62 -3.63
C ALA A 46 -3.27 3.98 -2.15
N LEU A 47 -3.16 5.28 -1.88
CA LEU A 47 -3.33 5.86 -0.56
C LEU A 47 -4.75 6.42 -0.42
N TYR A 48 -5.39 6.10 0.69
CA TYR A 48 -6.71 6.58 1.05
C TYR A 48 -6.61 7.44 2.31
N ARG A 49 -7.30 8.57 2.30
CA ARG A 49 -7.52 9.36 3.52
C ARG A 49 -8.75 8.78 4.23
N CYS A 50 -8.64 8.63 5.55
CA CYS A 50 -9.72 8.23 6.42
C CYS A 50 -10.38 9.45 7.07
N ARG A 51 -11.62 9.26 7.53
CA ARG A 51 -12.41 10.35 8.16
C ARG A 51 -11.81 10.84 9.47
N ASP A 52 -11.08 9.98 10.17
CA ASP A 52 -10.34 10.27 11.41
C ASP A 52 -9.05 11.08 11.18
N GLY A 53 -8.73 11.42 9.93
CA GLY A 53 -7.51 12.15 9.59
C GLY A 53 -6.29 11.25 9.36
N LEU A 54 -6.43 9.95 9.60
CA LEU A 54 -5.40 8.95 9.32
C LEU A 54 -5.40 8.55 7.85
N TYR A 55 -4.38 7.81 7.45
CA TYR A 55 -4.25 7.28 6.10
C TYR A 55 -4.23 5.75 6.07
N THR A 56 -4.71 5.20 4.97
CA THR A 56 -4.64 3.78 4.65
C THR A 56 -3.92 3.60 3.33
N LEU A 57 -2.78 2.93 3.33
CA LEU A 57 -2.00 2.62 2.15
C LEU A 57 -2.27 1.17 1.72
N CYS A 58 -2.78 0.99 0.51
CA CYS A 58 -2.93 -0.31 -0.11
C CYS A 58 -1.82 -0.48 -1.15
N LEU A 59 -1.01 -1.52 -0.98
CA LEU A 59 0.07 -1.89 -1.89
C LEU A 59 -0.25 -3.22 -2.53
N VAL A 60 -0.04 -3.32 -3.84
CA VAL A 60 -0.34 -4.49 -4.65
C VAL A 60 0.84 -4.79 -5.56
N TRP A 61 1.49 -5.93 -5.37
CA TRP A 61 2.58 -6.43 -6.21
C TRP A 61 2.17 -7.66 -7.00
N HIS A 62 2.72 -7.81 -8.20
CA HIS A 62 2.60 -9.01 -9.02
C HIS A 62 3.93 -9.75 -9.05
N GLY A 63 3.86 -11.06 -8.84
CA GLY A 63 4.99 -11.99 -8.99
C GLY A 63 5.00 -12.68 -10.36
N PRO A 64 6.07 -13.42 -10.68
CA PRO A 64 6.27 -14.06 -11.99
C PRO A 64 5.22 -15.15 -12.31
N ASN A 65 4.65 -15.80 -11.30
CA ASN A 65 3.71 -16.91 -11.45
C ASN A 65 2.22 -16.48 -11.40
N ARG A 66 1.90 -15.25 -11.83
CA ARG A 66 0.57 -14.63 -11.66
C ARG A 66 0.13 -14.50 -10.20
N GLU A 67 1.08 -14.57 -9.29
CA GLU A 67 0.87 -14.37 -7.86
C GLU A 67 0.62 -12.89 -7.60
N THR A 68 -0.27 -12.61 -6.66
CA THR A 68 -0.55 -11.24 -6.22
C THR A 68 -0.28 -11.15 -4.73
N LEU A 69 0.63 -10.26 -4.36
CA LEU A 69 0.88 -9.91 -2.97
C LEU A 69 0.16 -8.59 -2.68
N THR A 70 -0.59 -8.54 -1.60
CA THR A 70 -1.27 -7.32 -1.16
C THR A 70 -0.95 -7.02 0.29
N THR A 71 -0.51 -5.80 0.55
CA THR A 71 -0.30 -5.30 1.91
C THR A 71 -1.19 -4.09 2.12
N THR A 72 -1.91 -4.06 3.24
CA THR A 72 -2.74 -2.90 3.63
C THR A 72 -2.25 -2.37 4.95
N MET A 73 -1.67 -1.17 4.93
CA MET A 73 -1.26 -0.45 6.12
C MET A 73 -2.37 0.54 6.49
N ARG A 74 -2.83 0.50 7.75
CA ARG A 74 -3.92 1.35 8.24
C ARG A 74 -3.41 2.21 9.39
N GLY A 75 -3.98 3.40 9.55
CA GLY A 75 -3.64 4.27 10.67
C GLY A 75 -2.32 5.03 10.47
N LEU A 76 -1.86 5.17 9.23
CA LEU A 76 -0.65 5.92 8.92
C LEU A 76 -0.86 7.39 9.25
N GLN A 77 0.10 7.98 9.96
CA GLN A 77 0.26 9.42 10.08
C GLN A 77 1.31 9.86 9.07
N LEU A 78 0.94 10.76 8.16
CA LEU A 78 1.92 11.43 7.32
C LEU A 78 2.50 12.58 8.14
N GLU A 79 3.71 12.41 8.67
CA GLU A 79 4.47 13.55 9.18
C GLU A 79 4.74 14.48 8.01
N VAL A 80 4.21 15.70 8.09
CA VAL A 80 4.49 16.76 7.13
C VAL A 80 5.90 17.25 7.45
N ALA A 81 6.89 16.72 6.74
CA ALA A 81 8.25 17.28 6.69
C ALA A 81 8.24 18.61 5.91
#